data_AF-A0AAV0JV80-F1
#
_entry.id   AF-A0AAV0JV80-F1
#
_cell.length_a   1.000
_cell.length_b   1.000
_cell.length_c   1.000
_cell.angle_alpha   90.00
_cell.angle_beta   90.00
_cell.angle_gamma   90.00
#
_symmetry.space_group_name_H-M   'P 1'
#
loop_
_entity.id
_entity.type
_entity.pdbx_description
1 polymer ?
#
loop_
_entity_poly.entity_id
_entity_poly.type
_entity_poly.pdbx_seq_one_letter_code
_entity_poly.pdbx_strand_id
1 'polypeptide(L)'
;MTMNETGISCELVRNGKRAREEEEEDASTATDRLTHLPESIVCYILSLLSDTKSVVQTSVLSQAWRFVWKHVPILDLRSDSFQEYSSFQRYVENVLSRRGPFNVSKISYIDSDDSEDVDFSLFDKVVKYGLSHGTLHLVVDLDSLGTYMDENYTFSELFGTIPDCNLITMKIRAVWIDDSFVASGFSMLTTLHLEDCMLHSSLPEEFDPFSKFPCLNKLVLAHCMHHGRIKISGSQLLSLELDGMVCLDMEISAPRLKSLSLLQELEYLQFTKLSVPFLDHVDIQATDMNFFLEEDEECVRKSLISLFQNLKNAVSLSLGHYTVKVLSDMSEFLEQQPSPFTRLNSVIMVADSVPYTVINYFLKESASMKPKFVFV
;
A
#
# COMPACT_ATOMS: atom_id res chain seq x y z
N MET A 1 -51.12 39.52 -45.61
CA MET A 1 -52.54 39.78 -45.89
C MET A 1 -52.82 39.19 -47.27
N THR A 2 -53.75 38.24 -47.30
CA THR A 2 -54.22 37.33 -48.37
C THR A 2 -54.32 37.97 -49.77
N MET A 3 -54.11 37.29 -50.91
CA MET A 3 -54.65 36.01 -51.39
C MET A 3 -53.78 35.46 -52.53
N ASN A 4 -53.75 34.14 -52.72
CA ASN A 4 -54.03 33.53 -54.02
C ASN A 4 -54.37 32.03 -53.85
N GLU A 5 -55.60 31.73 -54.27
CA GLU A 5 -56.16 30.51 -54.86
C GLU A 5 -55.14 29.70 -55.70
N THR A 6 -55.28 28.42 -56.05
CA THR A 6 -56.19 27.29 -55.84
C THR A 6 -55.44 26.10 -56.47
N GLY A 7 -55.61 24.89 -55.95
CA GLY A 7 -54.99 23.71 -56.55
C GLY A 7 -55.36 22.44 -55.79
N ILE A 8 -56.60 21.99 -55.97
CA ILE A 8 -57.06 20.66 -55.55
C ILE A 8 -56.75 19.70 -56.70
N SER A 9 -56.02 18.62 -56.44
CA SER A 9 -56.38 17.31 -56.99
C SER A 9 -55.88 16.20 -56.07
N CYS A 10 -56.82 15.28 -55.79
CA CYS A 10 -56.74 14.13 -54.91
C CYS A 10 -56.26 12.89 -55.70
N GLU A 11 -56.06 11.77 -54.99
CA GLU A 11 -55.81 10.39 -55.48
C GLU A 11 -54.31 10.03 -55.68
N LEU A 12 -53.71 8.99 -55.08
CA LEU A 12 -54.21 7.71 -54.54
C LEU A 12 -53.36 7.21 -53.35
N VAL A 13 -54.06 6.72 -52.33
CA VAL A 13 -53.57 5.68 -51.41
C VAL A 13 -53.61 4.34 -52.14
N ARG A 14 -52.50 3.59 -52.16
CA ARG A 14 -52.53 2.11 -52.29
C ARG A 14 -51.38 1.45 -51.53
N ASN A 15 -51.79 0.65 -50.55
CA ASN A 15 -51.02 -0.34 -49.80
C ASN A 15 -50.23 -1.30 -50.72
N GLY A 16 -49.05 -1.73 -50.26
CA GLY A 16 -48.30 -2.84 -50.85
C GLY A 16 -47.37 -3.51 -49.84
N LYS A 17 -47.88 -4.53 -49.14
CA LYS A 17 -47.11 -5.51 -48.35
C LYS A 17 -46.32 -6.46 -49.28
N ARG A 18 -45.17 -6.93 -48.77
CA ARG A 18 -44.39 -8.13 -49.16
C ARG A 18 -43.58 -8.07 -50.46
N ALA A 19 -42.26 -8.15 -50.34
CA ALA A 19 -41.52 -9.36 -50.69
C ALA A 19 -40.17 -9.37 -49.95
N ARG A 20 -39.88 -10.52 -49.36
CA ARG A 20 -38.66 -10.93 -48.68
C ARG A 20 -38.12 -12.06 -49.56
N GLU A 21 -37.01 -11.81 -50.21
CA GLU A 21 -36.19 -12.80 -50.95
C GLU A 21 -34.75 -12.43 -50.54
N GLU A 22 -34.20 -13.10 -49.54
CA GLU A 22 -33.38 -14.32 -49.70
C GLU A 22 -32.06 -14.01 -50.42
N GLU A 23 -31.18 -13.28 -49.71
CA GLU A 23 -29.74 -13.47 -49.82
C GLU A 23 -29.32 -14.24 -48.55
N GLU A 24 -29.32 -15.57 -48.65
CA GLU A 24 -28.55 -16.45 -47.78
C GLU A 24 -27.06 -16.23 -48.11
N GLU A 25 -26.47 -15.17 -47.56
CA GLU A 25 -25.04 -15.15 -47.33
C GLU A 25 -24.76 -15.80 -45.97
N ASP A 26 -23.88 -16.79 -46.02
CA ASP A 26 -23.37 -17.66 -44.98
C ASP A 26 -22.66 -16.86 -43.86
N ALA A 27 -23.44 -16.08 -43.12
CA ALA A 27 -23.02 -15.51 -41.85
C ALA A 27 -23.02 -16.66 -40.86
N SER A 28 -21.89 -17.37 -40.77
CA SER A 28 -21.59 -18.26 -39.66
C SER A 28 -22.08 -17.56 -38.39
N THR A 29 -23.15 -18.07 -37.80
CA THR A 29 -23.67 -17.57 -36.53
C THR A 29 -22.59 -17.88 -35.53
N ALA A 30 -21.65 -16.95 -35.36
CA ALA A 30 -20.70 -16.94 -34.27
C ALA A 30 -21.56 -16.73 -33.02
N THR A 31 -22.14 -17.82 -32.52
CA THR A 31 -22.93 -17.87 -31.31
C THR A 31 -22.14 -17.10 -30.26
N ASP A 32 -22.74 -16.08 -29.66
CA ASP A 32 -22.09 -15.26 -28.65
C ASP A 32 -21.82 -16.14 -27.42
N ARG A 33 -20.64 -16.74 -27.39
CA ARG A 33 -20.22 -17.68 -26.34
C ARG A 33 -20.08 -16.98 -24.99
N LEU A 34 -19.93 -15.66 -24.96
CA LEU A 34 -19.77 -14.86 -23.76
C LEU A 34 -21.11 -14.66 -23.03
N THR A 35 -22.22 -14.54 -23.78
CA THR A 35 -23.57 -14.47 -23.18
C THR A 35 -24.03 -15.76 -22.50
N HIS A 36 -23.48 -16.91 -22.92
CA HIS A 36 -23.85 -18.22 -22.38
C HIS A 36 -23.01 -18.64 -21.15
N LEU A 37 -22.05 -17.82 -20.74
CA LEU A 37 -21.26 -18.11 -19.54
C LEU A 37 -22.11 -17.97 -18.28
N PRO A 38 -21.94 -18.86 -17.28
CA PRO A 38 -22.51 -18.66 -15.96
C PRO A 38 -22.05 -17.34 -15.35
N GLU A 39 -22.95 -16.67 -14.62
CA GLU A 39 -22.69 -15.38 -14.01
C GLU A 39 -21.44 -15.37 -13.11
N SER A 40 -21.16 -16.47 -12.41
CA SER A 40 -19.96 -16.62 -11.57
C SER A 40 -18.66 -16.55 -12.39
N ILE A 41 -18.65 -17.09 -13.60
CA ILE A 41 -17.49 -17.02 -14.50
C ILE A 41 -17.35 -15.60 -15.04
N VAL A 42 -18.46 -14.94 -15.39
CA VAL A 42 -18.43 -13.55 -15.84
C VAL A 42 -17.93 -12.63 -14.71
N CYS A 43 -18.43 -12.80 -13.47
CA CYS A 43 -17.92 -12.08 -12.31
C CYS A 43 -16.42 -12.28 -12.11
N TYR A 44 -15.94 -13.51 -12.27
CA TYR A 44 -14.52 -13.81 -12.18
C TYR A 44 -13.72 -13.10 -13.30
N ILE A 45 -14.17 -13.16 -14.56
CA ILE A 45 -13.53 -12.45 -15.68
C ILE A 45 -13.48 -10.94 -15.40
N LEU A 46 -14.60 -10.35 -14.96
CA LEU A 46 -14.66 -8.93 -14.64
C LEU A 46 -13.76 -8.55 -13.46
N SER A 47 -13.57 -9.44 -12.48
CA SER A 47 -12.64 -9.21 -11.37
C SER A 47 -11.17 -9.17 -11.78
N LEU A 48 -10.84 -9.61 -13.00
CA LEU A 48 -9.50 -9.52 -13.57
C LEU A 48 -9.24 -8.18 -14.29
N LEU A 49 -10.27 -7.34 -14.46
CA LEU A 49 -10.09 -6.02 -15.05
C LEU A 49 -9.37 -5.09 -14.06
N SER A 50 -8.64 -4.12 -14.61
CA SER A 50 -7.77 -3.21 -13.85
C SER A 50 -8.52 -2.32 -12.88
N ASP A 51 -9.72 -1.85 -13.24
CA ASP A 51 -10.44 -0.83 -12.48
C ASP A 51 -11.97 -1.00 -12.58
N THR A 52 -12.70 -0.42 -11.63
CA THR A 52 -14.18 -0.52 -11.58
C THR A 52 -14.85 0.15 -12.77
N LYS A 53 -14.25 1.19 -13.34
CA LYS A 53 -14.84 1.93 -14.47
C LYS A 53 -14.92 1.04 -15.69
N SER A 54 -13.85 0.32 -15.99
CA SER A 54 -13.78 -0.71 -17.04
C SER A 54 -14.81 -1.81 -16.79
N VAL A 55 -14.95 -2.28 -15.54
CA VAL A 55 -15.96 -3.27 -15.15
C VAL A 55 -17.38 -2.75 -15.43
N VAL A 56 -17.71 -1.53 -15.02
CA VAL A 56 -19.03 -0.92 -15.24
C VAL A 56 -19.27 -0.68 -16.74
N GLN A 57 -18.26 -0.31 -17.52
CA GLN A 57 -18.38 -0.13 -18.97
C GLN A 57 -18.79 -1.43 -19.68
N THR A 58 -18.39 -2.60 -19.19
CA THR A 58 -18.83 -3.88 -19.78
C THR A 58 -20.34 -4.09 -19.75
N SER A 59 -21.08 -3.33 -18.92
CA SER A 59 -22.54 -3.39 -18.84
C SER A 59 -23.26 -3.04 -20.15
N VAL A 60 -22.59 -2.36 -21.09
CA VAL A 60 -23.16 -2.01 -22.40
C VAL A 60 -22.92 -3.10 -23.46
N LEU A 61 -22.00 -4.04 -23.20
CA LEU A 61 -21.63 -5.08 -24.17
C LEU A 61 -22.72 -6.13 -24.37
N SER A 62 -23.52 -6.38 -23.34
CA SER A 62 -24.62 -7.34 -23.41
C SER A 62 -25.68 -7.08 -22.34
N GLN A 63 -26.93 -7.39 -22.67
CA GLN A 63 -28.03 -7.38 -21.69
C GLN A 63 -27.77 -8.35 -20.53
N ALA A 64 -27.11 -9.47 -20.78
CA ALA A 64 -26.78 -10.46 -19.76
C ALA A 64 -25.76 -9.92 -18.73
N TRP A 65 -24.88 -9.02 -19.16
CA TRP A 65 -23.76 -8.52 -18.34
C TRP A 65 -24.10 -7.20 -17.64
N ARG A 66 -25.22 -6.58 -18.01
CA ARG A 66 -25.65 -5.25 -17.57
C ARG A 66 -25.58 -5.03 -16.05
N PHE A 67 -25.84 -6.07 -15.26
CA PHE A 67 -25.88 -5.99 -13.80
C PHE A 67 -24.80 -6.82 -13.10
N VAL A 68 -23.99 -7.58 -13.84
CA VAL A 68 -23.00 -8.50 -13.27
C VAL A 68 -21.90 -7.75 -12.51
N TRP A 69 -21.55 -6.55 -12.98
CA TRP A 69 -20.60 -5.66 -12.29
C TRP A 69 -20.95 -5.40 -10.82
N LYS A 70 -22.24 -5.47 -10.45
CA LYS A 70 -22.67 -5.25 -9.06
C LYS A 70 -22.19 -6.35 -8.12
N HIS A 71 -22.08 -7.58 -8.62
CA HIS A 71 -21.65 -8.75 -7.88
C HIS A 71 -20.12 -8.91 -7.82
N VAL A 72 -19.37 -8.13 -8.61
CA VAL A 72 -17.91 -8.16 -8.59
C VAL A 72 -17.43 -7.69 -7.21
N PRO A 73 -16.67 -8.50 -6.46
CA PRO A 73 -16.36 -8.21 -5.05
C PRO A 73 -15.17 -7.24 -4.87
N ILE A 74 -14.69 -6.64 -5.95
CA ILE A 74 -13.54 -5.73 -5.95
C ILE A 74 -14.02 -4.39 -6.48
N LEU A 75 -13.79 -3.33 -5.71
CA LEU A 75 -13.98 -1.95 -6.15
C LEU A 75 -12.62 -1.27 -6.17
N ASP A 76 -12.12 -0.96 -7.36
CA ASP A 76 -11.00 -0.05 -7.56
C ASP A 76 -11.48 1.27 -8.16
N LEU A 77 -11.46 2.33 -7.36
CA LEU A 77 -11.98 3.65 -7.65
C LEU A 77 -10.79 4.62 -7.74
N ARG A 78 -10.52 5.11 -8.95
CA ARG A 78 -9.35 5.94 -9.23
C ARG A 78 -9.75 7.26 -9.88
N SER A 79 -9.30 8.38 -9.33
CA SER A 79 -9.59 9.71 -9.90
C SER A 79 -8.80 9.98 -11.18
N ASP A 80 -7.59 9.42 -11.30
CA ASP A 80 -6.72 9.46 -12.50
C ASP A 80 -7.39 8.98 -13.80
N SER A 81 -8.48 8.22 -13.67
CA SER A 81 -9.26 7.69 -14.76
C SER A 81 -10.26 8.70 -15.32
N PHE A 82 -10.31 9.92 -14.78
CA PHE A 82 -11.25 10.97 -15.13
C PHE A 82 -10.52 12.28 -15.42
N GLN A 83 -11.03 13.06 -16.38
CA GLN A 83 -10.47 14.37 -16.71
C GLN A 83 -10.83 15.45 -15.69
N GLU A 84 -11.97 15.28 -15.01
CA GLU A 84 -12.50 16.22 -14.03
C GLU A 84 -12.85 15.48 -12.76
N TYR A 85 -12.41 15.98 -11.61
CA TYR A 85 -12.73 15.41 -10.30
C TYR A 85 -14.24 15.30 -10.06
N SER A 86 -15.01 16.32 -10.47
CA SER A 86 -16.48 16.30 -10.34
C SER A 86 -17.14 15.12 -11.08
N SER A 87 -16.52 14.64 -12.16
CA SER A 87 -16.97 13.46 -12.90
C SER A 87 -16.64 12.17 -12.16
N PHE A 88 -15.46 12.10 -11.53
CA PHE A 88 -15.08 11.00 -10.64
C PHE A 88 -16.00 10.90 -9.43
N GLN A 89 -16.22 12.01 -8.70
CA GLN A 89 -17.11 12.07 -7.54
C GLN A 89 -18.51 11.55 -7.89
N ARG A 90 -19.11 12.08 -8.97
CA ARG A 90 -20.43 11.64 -9.46
C ARG A 90 -20.43 10.16 -9.86
N TYR A 91 -19.34 9.69 -10.46
CA TYR A 91 -19.20 8.28 -10.83
C TYR A 91 -19.19 7.39 -9.58
N VAL A 92 -18.36 7.71 -8.58
CA VAL A 92 -18.28 6.97 -7.32
C VAL A 92 -19.64 6.93 -6.63
N GLU A 93 -20.31 8.07 -6.47
CA GLU A 93 -21.63 8.13 -5.85
C GLU A 93 -22.67 7.26 -6.59
N ASN A 94 -22.62 7.24 -7.92
CA ASN A 94 -23.49 6.37 -8.71
C ASN A 94 -23.15 4.88 -8.55
N VAL A 95 -21.87 4.52 -8.46
CA VAL A 95 -21.44 3.13 -8.25
C VAL A 95 -21.92 2.65 -6.89
N LEU A 96 -21.61 3.40 -5.82
CA LEU A 96 -21.96 3.01 -4.45
C LEU A 96 -23.49 2.91 -4.26
N SER A 97 -24.26 3.84 -4.82
CA SER A 97 -25.73 3.85 -4.69
C SER A 97 -26.43 2.74 -5.50
N ARG A 98 -25.84 2.28 -6.62
CA ARG A 98 -26.49 1.34 -7.54
C ARG A 98 -26.08 -0.12 -7.33
N ARG A 99 -24.98 -0.38 -6.64
CA ARG A 99 -24.44 -1.73 -6.47
C ARG A 99 -25.34 -2.64 -5.63
N GLY A 100 -26.00 -2.10 -4.61
CA GLY A 100 -26.83 -2.89 -3.70
C GLY A 100 -26.00 -3.55 -2.58
N PRO A 101 -26.60 -4.45 -1.79
CA PRO A 101 -26.03 -4.95 -0.51
C PRO A 101 -24.99 -6.06 -0.69
N PHE A 102 -24.27 -6.10 -1.81
CA PHE A 102 -23.30 -7.17 -2.09
C PHE A 102 -21.99 -6.92 -1.35
N ASN A 103 -21.38 -8.00 -0.87
CA ASN A 103 -20.11 -7.91 -0.16
C ASN A 103 -19.01 -7.34 -1.05
N VAL A 104 -18.12 -6.58 -0.43
CA VAL A 104 -16.89 -6.09 -1.04
C VAL A 104 -15.75 -6.79 -0.35
N SER A 105 -14.95 -7.56 -1.08
CA SER A 105 -13.75 -8.19 -0.52
C SER A 105 -12.59 -7.20 -0.43
N LYS A 106 -12.45 -6.34 -1.45
CA LYS A 106 -11.40 -5.35 -1.59
C LYS A 106 -11.97 -4.03 -2.08
N ILE A 107 -11.60 -2.94 -1.42
CA ILE A 107 -11.88 -1.58 -1.86
C ILE A 107 -10.56 -0.80 -1.98
N SER A 108 -10.38 -0.13 -3.10
CA SER A 108 -9.27 0.75 -3.40
C SER A 108 -9.83 2.11 -3.76
N TYR A 109 -9.41 3.14 -3.03
CA TYR A 109 -9.72 4.54 -3.29
C TYR A 109 -8.41 5.27 -3.56
N ILE A 110 -8.24 5.72 -4.79
CA ILE A 110 -7.02 6.36 -5.27
C ILE A 110 -7.43 7.73 -5.78
N ASP A 111 -7.02 8.73 -5.03
CA ASP A 111 -7.25 10.12 -5.32
C ASP A 111 -5.91 10.78 -5.66
N SER A 112 -5.70 11.05 -6.94
CA SER A 112 -4.53 11.73 -7.48
C SER A 112 -4.86 13.14 -7.96
N ASP A 113 -5.91 13.76 -7.43
CA ASP A 113 -6.22 15.14 -7.76
C ASP A 113 -5.23 16.09 -7.09
N ASP A 114 -4.49 16.86 -7.89
CA ASP A 114 -3.52 17.87 -7.43
C ASP A 114 -4.21 19.12 -6.84
N SER A 115 -5.53 19.06 -6.58
CA SER A 115 -6.27 20.18 -6.03
C SER A 115 -5.90 20.41 -4.56
N GLU A 116 -5.96 21.68 -4.13
CA GLU A 116 -5.55 22.07 -2.77
C GLU A 116 -6.44 21.46 -1.68
N ASP A 117 -7.64 21.00 -2.03
CA ASP A 117 -8.66 20.50 -1.10
C ASP A 117 -9.03 19.04 -1.42
N VAL A 118 -8.50 18.10 -0.64
CA VAL A 118 -8.96 16.69 -0.69
C VAL A 118 -10.42 16.62 -0.21
N ASP A 119 -11.32 16.05 -1.01
CA ASP A 119 -12.71 15.79 -0.59
C ASP A 119 -12.76 14.61 0.39
N PHE A 120 -12.44 14.88 1.65
CA PHE A 120 -12.55 13.91 2.74
C PHE A 120 -13.97 13.36 2.88
N SER A 121 -15.01 14.06 2.39
CA SER A 121 -16.38 13.57 2.44
C SER A 121 -16.60 12.39 1.48
N LEU A 122 -15.98 12.40 0.30
CA LEU A 122 -16.04 11.29 -0.64
C LEU A 122 -15.23 10.10 -0.14
N PHE A 123 -14.01 10.36 0.34
CA PHE A 123 -13.17 9.37 1.02
C PHE A 123 -13.94 8.67 2.14
N ASP A 124 -14.57 9.44 3.02
CA ASP A 124 -15.37 8.95 4.13
C ASP A 124 -16.50 8.01 3.69
N LYS A 125 -17.25 8.45 2.68
CA LYS A 125 -18.35 7.64 2.10
C LYS A 125 -17.83 6.32 1.56
N VAL A 126 -16.70 6.32 0.86
CA VAL A 126 -16.12 5.12 0.24
C VAL A 126 -15.65 4.13 1.31
N VAL A 127 -14.91 4.61 2.31
CA VAL A 127 -14.44 3.77 3.42
C VAL A 127 -15.61 3.21 4.22
N LYS A 128 -16.57 4.05 4.62
CA LYS A 128 -17.79 3.61 5.34
C LYS A 128 -18.57 2.58 4.53
N TYR A 129 -18.69 2.78 3.21
CA TYR A 129 -19.35 1.81 2.33
C TYR A 129 -18.61 0.47 2.33
N GLY A 130 -17.29 0.45 2.13
CA GLY A 130 -16.52 -0.79 2.12
C GLY A 130 -16.63 -1.56 3.44
N LEU A 131 -16.42 -0.87 4.55
CA LEU A 131 -16.48 -1.48 5.88
C LEU A 131 -17.87 -2.06 6.21
N SER A 132 -18.94 -1.33 5.89
CA SER A 132 -20.33 -1.82 6.06
C SER A 132 -20.70 -3.00 5.18
N HIS A 133 -19.93 -3.28 4.12
CA HIS A 133 -20.14 -4.38 3.19
C HIS A 133 -19.06 -5.47 3.31
N GLY A 134 -18.37 -5.54 4.45
CA GLY A 134 -17.49 -6.66 4.78
C GLY A 134 -16.12 -6.65 4.10
N THR A 135 -15.58 -5.46 3.79
CA THR A 135 -14.23 -5.30 3.25
C THR A 135 -13.18 -6.00 4.12
N LEU A 136 -12.36 -6.83 3.49
CA LEU A 136 -11.19 -7.49 4.08
C LEU A 136 -9.90 -6.74 3.73
N HIS A 137 -9.86 -6.11 2.55
CA HIS A 137 -8.69 -5.43 2.02
C HIS A 137 -9.02 -3.97 1.69
N LEU A 138 -8.42 -3.04 2.42
CA LEU A 138 -8.57 -1.61 2.19
C LEU A 138 -7.27 -1.04 1.62
N VAL A 139 -7.37 -0.31 0.52
CA VAL A 139 -6.28 0.49 -0.05
C VAL A 139 -6.77 1.92 -0.21
N VAL A 140 -6.01 2.86 0.34
CA VAL A 140 -6.25 4.29 0.26
C VAL A 140 -4.95 4.94 -0.20
N ASP A 141 -5.04 5.74 -1.24
CA ASP A 141 -3.92 6.51 -1.77
C ASP A 141 -4.42 7.92 -2.07
N LEU A 142 -3.99 8.90 -1.28
CA LEU A 142 -4.35 10.31 -1.45
C LEU A 142 -3.09 11.03 -1.92
N ASP A 143 -2.76 10.95 -3.21
CA ASP A 143 -1.50 11.45 -3.77
C ASP A 143 -1.41 12.97 -3.52
N SER A 144 -0.77 13.33 -2.41
CA SER A 144 -0.72 14.70 -1.91
C SER A 144 0.69 15.19 -2.08
N LEU A 145 1.07 15.52 -3.32
CA LEU A 145 2.38 16.09 -3.65
C LEU A 145 2.61 17.50 -3.06
N GLY A 146 1.77 17.98 -2.13
CA GLY A 146 2.02 19.27 -1.48
C GLY A 146 0.94 19.84 -0.55
N THR A 147 -0.12 19.13 -0.21
CA THR A 147 -1.19 19.71 0.64
C THR A 147 -0.91 19.46 2.12
N TYR A 148 -0.98 20.55 2.89
CA TYR A 148 -1.16 20.50 4.34
C TYR A 148 -2.49 19.79 4.60
N MET A 149 -2.45 18.47 4.72
CA MET A 149 -3.56 17.66 5.23
C MET A 149 -4.15 18.37 6.46
N ASP A 150 -5.47 18.54 6.47
CA ASP A 150 -6.15 19.24 7.57
C ASP A 150 -5.84 18.52 8.88
N GLU A 151 -5.10 19.19 9.78
CA GLU A 151 -4.73 18.66 11.10
C GLU A 151 -5.96 18.28 11.93
N ASN A 152 -7.16 18.77 11.53
CA ASN A 152 -8.42 18.49 12.18
C ASN A 152 -9.14 17.22 11.69
N TYR A 153 -8.67 16.56 10.63
CA TYR A 153 -9.28 15.32 10.17
C TYR A 153 -9.02 14.19 11.18
N THR A 154 -10.08 13.52 11.65
CA THR A 154 -9.94 12.40 12.60
C THR A 154 -10.56 11.11 12.06
N PHE A 155 -9.83 10.02 12.19
CA PHE A 155 -10.31 8.67 11.86
C PHE A 155 -11.41 8.16 12.82
N SER A 156 -11.60 8.79 13.98
CA SER A 156 -12.64 8.44 14.95
C SER A 156 -14.03 8.37 14.32
N GLU A 157 -14.35 9.34 13.47
CA GLU A 157 -15.66 9.45 12.82
C GLU A 157 -15.87 8.38 11.75
N LEU A 158 -14.79 7.88 11.17
CA LEU A 158 -14.81 6.83 10.18
C LEU A 158 -15.12 5.47 10.79
N PHE A 159 -14.32 5.07 11.78
CA PHE A 159 -14.35 3.70 12.30
C PHE A 159 -15.24 3.53 13.53
N GLY A 160 -15.48 4.59 14.31
CA GLY A 160 -16.33 4.55 15.50
C GLY A 160 -17.79 4.19 15.22
N THR A 161 -18.22 4.27 13.96
CA THR A 161 -19.59 3.98 13.53
C THR A 161 -19.82 2.53 13.11
N ILE A 162 -18.77 1.71 12.98
CA ILE A 162 -18.85 0.37 12.39
C ILE A 162 -18.28 -0.67 13.38
N PRO A 163 -19.11 -1.20 14.29
CA PRO A 163 -18.71 -2.32 15.12
C PRO A 163 -18.40 -3.53 14.21
N ASP A 164 -17.30 -4.23 14.48
CA ASP A 164 -16.87 -5.46 13.80
C ASP A 164 -16.30 -5.30 12.37
N CYS A 165 -15.29 -4.43 12.22
CA CYS A 165 -14.47 -4.38 11.01
C CYS A 165 -13.51 -5.59 10.92
N ASN A 166 -13.73 -6.47 9.94
CA ASN A 166 -12.92 -7.68 9.69
C ASN A 166 -11.73 -7.43 8.74
N LEU A 167 -11.15 -6.23 8.79
CA LEU A 167 -10.02 -5.87 7.92
C LEU A 167 -8.83 -6.78 8.22
N ILE A 168 -8.31 -7.41 7.16
CA ILE A 168 -7.13 -8.28 7.18
C ILE A 168 -5.90 -7.49 6.73
N THR A 169 -6.06 -6.69 5.67
CA THR A 169 -4.98 -5.85 5.13
C THR A 169 -5.44 -4.41 4.97
N MET A 170 -4.58 -3.48 5.35
CA MET A 170 -4.78 -2.05 5.17
C MET A 170 -3.51 -1.44 4.58
N LYS A 171 -3.62 -0.82 3.40
CA LYS A 171 -2.60 0.05 2.83
C LYS A 171 -3.15 1.47 2.81
N ILE A 172 -2.46 2.39 3.43
CA ILE A 172 -2.81 3.81 3.45
C ILE A 172 -1.57 4.58 3.00
N ARG A 173 -1.75 5.48 2.04
CA ARG A 173 -0.72 6.42 1.60
C ARG A 173 -1.18 7.85 1.80
N ALA A 174 -0.28 8.69 2.30
CA ALA A 174 -0.47 10.12 2.50
C ALA A 174 -1.69 10.45 3.38
N VAL A 175 -1.73 9.93 4.60
CA VAL A 175 -2.78 10.26 5.59
C VAL A 175 -2.18 10.48 6.98
N TRP A 176 -2.83 11.34 7.77
CA TRP A 176 -2.50 11.60 9.17
C TRP A 176 -3.02 10.50 10.08
N ILE A 177 -2.12 9.82 10.79
CA ILE A 177 -2.45 8.77 11.75
C ILE A 177 -2.38 9.37 13.15
N ASP A 178 -3.54 9.50 13.78
CA ASP A 178 -3.71 10.07 15.11
C ASP A 178 -4.12 9.00 16.15
N ASP A 179 -4.32 9.44 17.40
CA ASP A 179 -4.80 8.57 18.48
C ASP A 179 -6.16 7.91 18.18
N SER A 180 -6.97 8.50 17.29
CA SER A 180 -8.27 7.93 16.93
C SER A 180 -8.16 6.73 16.00
N PHE A 181 -7.19 6.74 15.08
CA PHE A 181 -6.84 5.57 14.30
C PHE A 181 -6.42 4.41 15.21
N VAL A 182 -5.57 4.69 16.20
CA VAL A 182 -5.09 3.70 17.17
C VAL A 182 -6.23 3.13 18.01
N ALA A 183 -7.18 3.99 18.42
CA ALA A 183 -8.35 3.60 19.19
C ALA A 183 -9.28 2.63 18.43
N SER A 184 -9.23 2.63 17.09
CA SER A 184 -10.04 1.73 16.25
C SER A 184 -9.69 0.26 16.45
N GLY A 185 -8.45 -0.05 16.87
CA GLY A 185 -8.09 -1.35 17.43
C GLY A 185 -8.38 -2.57 16.54
N PHE A 186 -8.18 -2.44 15.22
CA PHE A 186 -8.49 -3.48 14.21
C PHE A 186 -8.04 -4.88 14.65
N SER A 187 -9.00 -5.70 15.08
CA SER A 187 -8.72 -6.94 15.80
C SER A 187 -8.23 -8.08 14.90
N MET A 188 -8.58 -8.03 13.61
CA MET A 188 -8.20 -9.04 12.61
C MET A 188 -7.07 -8.60 11.69
N LEU A 189 -6.55 -7.38 11.85
CA LEU A 189 -5.57 -6.81 10.92
C LEU A 189 -4.24 -7.57 11.02
N THR A 190 -3.85 -8.21 9.92
CA THR A 190 -2.58 -8.97 9.83
C THR A 190 -1.49 -8.20 9.12
N THR A 191 -1.86 -7.27 8.23
CA THR A 191 -0.92 -6.48 7.44
C THR A 191 -1.32 -5.02 7.42
N LEU A 192 -0.42 -4.16 7.89
CA LEU A 192 -0.55 -2.71 7.84
C LEU A 192 0.61 -2.14 7.03
N HIS A 193 0.28 -1.33 6.03
CA HIS A 193 1.24 -0.58 5.23
C HIS A 193 0.85 0.88 5.30
N LEU A 194 1.73 1.70 5.86
CA LEU A 194 1.63 3.15 5.86
C LEU A 194 2.74 3.72 4.98
N GLU A 195 2.39 4.59 4.04
CA GLU A 195 3.30 5.21 3.09
C GLU A 195 3.07 6.73 3.11
N ASP A 196 4.11 7.57 3.17
CA ASP A 196 3.99 9.03 3.21
C ASP A 196 3.07 9.56 4.35
N CYS A 197 2.95 8.83 5.46
CA CYS A 197 2.02 9.16 6.56
C CYS A 197 2.68 10.01 7.66
N MET A 198 1.94 10.99 8.19
CA MET A 198 2.31 11.72 9.40
C MET A 198 1.71 11.03 10.63
N LEU A 199 2.55 10.62 11.58
CA LEU A 199 2.14 9.98 12.83
C LEU A 199 2.04 11.05 13.93
N HIS A 200 0.83 11.42 14.31
CA HIS A 200 0.56 12.43 15.34
C HIS A 200 0.08 11.78 16.64
N SER A 201 0.58 12.28 17.77
CA SER A 201 0.18 11.87 19.11
C SER A 201 -0.21 13.11 19.89
N SER A 202 -1.36 13.08 20.55
CA SER A 202 -1.73 14.12 21.52
C SER A 202 -0.88 14.05 22.80
N LEU A 203 -0.27 12.88 23.06
CA LEU A 203 0.54 12.62 24.25
C LEU A 203 2.04 12.78 23.95
N PRO A 204 2.79 13.54 24.78
CA PRO A 204 4.16 13.93 24.47
C PRO A 204 5.25 12.88 24.76
N GLU A 205 5.01 11.87 25.59
CA GLU A 205 6.11 11.10 26.18
C GLU A 205 6.41 9.74 25.51
N GLU A 206 5.41 9.02 24.99
CA GLU A 206 5.58 7.77 24.23
C GLU A 206 4.35 7.52 23.32
N PHE A 207 4.54 7.38 22.00
CA PHE A 207 3.48 7.03 21.06
C PHE A 207 3.70 5.62 20.49
N ASP A 208 2.75 4.72 20.74
CA ASP A 208 2.74 3.37 20.16
C ASP A 208 1.41 3.11 19.43
N PRO A 209 1.33 3.50 18.15
CA PRO A 209 0.10 3.40 17.37
C PRO A 209 -0.27 1.96 17.02
N PHE A 210 0.65 1.01 17.19
CA PHE A 210 0.48 -0.37 16.73
C PHE A 210 0.15 -1.35 17.87
N SER A 211 0.31 -0.91 19.13
CA SER A 211 0.05 -1.70 20.33
C SER A 211 -1.37 -2.29 20.42
N LYS A 212 -2.35 -1.69 19.73
CA LYS A 212 -3.76 -2.11 19.73
C LYS A 212 -4.12 -3.12 18.64
N PHE A 213 -3.18 -3.57 17.81
CA PHE A 213 -3.43 -4.53 16.73
C PHE A 213 -2.94 -5.94 17.12
N PRO A 214 -3.80 -6.80 17.71
CA PRO A 214 -3.37 -8.05 18.33
C PRO A 214 -2.90 -9.11 17.33
N CYS A 215 -3.33 -9.04 16.06
CA CYS A 215 -3.03 -10.03 15.02
C CYS A 215 -2.01 -9.54 13.97
N LEU A 216 -1.39 -8.38 14.20
CA LEU A 216 -0.50 -7.75 13.22
C LEU A 216 0.78 -8.57 13.03
N ASN A 217 0.95 -9.13 11.84
CA ASN A 217 2.08 -9.99 11.46
C ASN A 217 3.10 -9.25 10.58
N LYS A 218 2.64 -8.33 9.73
CA LYS A 218 3.49 -7.52 8.85
C LYS A 218 3.17 -6.03 9.04
N LEU A 219 4.19 -5.24 9.32
CA LEU A 219 4.12 -3.79 9.38
C LEU A 219 5.13 -3.19 8.39
N VAL A 220 4.66 -2.27 7.55
CA VAL A 220 5.47 -1.50 6.62
C VAL A 220 5.24 -0.03 6.90
N LEU A 221 6.32 0.70 7.19
CA LEU A 221 6.32 2.15 7.33
C LEU A 221 7.28 2.71 6.28
N ALA A 222 6.74 3.31 5.24
CA ALA A 222 7.49 3.93 4.14
C ALA A 222 7.32 5.46 4.17
N HIS A 223 8.41 6.21 4.17
CA HIS A 223 8.43 7.68 4.16
C HIS A 223 7.53 8.32 5.25
N CYS A 224 7.39 7.65 6.39
CA CYS A 224 6.53 8.11 7.48
C CYS A 224 7.28 9.06 8.42
N MET A 225 6.59 10.08 8.95
CA MET A 225 7.19 11.09 9.82
C MET A 225 6.52 11.13 11.20
N HIS A 226 7.33 11.32 12.26
CA HIS A 226 6.86 11.56 13.62
C HIS A 226 7.78 12.56 14.33
N HIS A 227 7.23 13.65 14.90
CA HIS A 227 8.04 14.67 15.59
C HIS A 227 8.60 14.24 16.94
N GLY A 228 8.19 13.09 17.47
CA GLY A 228 8.56 12.61 18.81
C GLY A 228 9.32 11.29 18.81
N ARG A 229 9.24 10.59 19.95
CA ARG A 229 9.78 9.24 20.11
C ARG A 229 8.70 8.22 19.79
N ILE A 230 8.98 7.32 18.86
CA ILE A 230 8.05 6.27 18.47
C ILE A 230 8.42 4.94 19.09
N LYS A 231 7.39 4.24 19.58
CA LYS A 231 7.50 2.88 20.07
C LYS A 231 6.70 1.95 19.18
N ILE A 232 7.32 0.86 18.76
CA ILE A 232 6.69 -0.18 17.95
C ILE A 232 6.64 -1.46 18.78
N SER A 233 5.52 -1.68 19.48
CA SER A 233 5.28 -2.94 20.18
C SER A 233 4.51 -3.91 19.29
N GLY A 234 5.12 -5.05 18.96
CA GLY A 234 4.55 -6.04 18.05
C GLY A 234 4.62 -7.46 18.62
N SER A 235 3.64 -7.86 19.42
CA SER A 235 3.68 -9.19 20.09
C SER A 235 3.57 -10.37 19.10
N GLN A 236 2.88 -10.18 17.97
CA GLN A 236 2.72 -11.17 16.90
C GLN A 236 3.52 -10.79 15.63
N LEU A 237 4.22 -9.67 15.65
CA LEU A 237 4.88 -9.13 14.46
C LEU A 237 6.00 -10.09 14.01
N LEU A 238 5.91 -10.52 12.74
CA LEU A 238 6.86 -11.43 12.10
C LEU A 238 7.77 -10.70 11.10
N SER A 239 7.26 -9.64 10.47
CA SER A 239 7.97 -8.83 9.47
C SER A 239 7.78 -7.35 9.76
N LEU A 240 8.89 -6.61 9.81
CA LEU A 240 8.92 -5.16 9.95
C LEU A 240 9.77 -4.57 8.82
N GLU A 241 9.20 -3.64 8.07
CA GLU A 241 9.87 -2.90 7.00
C GLU A 241 9.81 -1.41 7.36
N LEU A 242 10.96 -0.79 7.50
CA LEU A 242 11.10 0.64 7.77
C LEU A 242 11.89 1.27 6.64
N ASP A 243 11.21 2.07 5.83
CA ASP A 243 11.74 2.74 4.65
C ASP A 243 11.56 4.25 4.80
N GLY A 244 12.64 5.03 4.70
CA GLY A 244 12.61 6.50 4.78
C GLY A 244 11.91 7.10 6.01
N MET A 245 11.91 6.41 7.16
CA MET A 245 11.20 6.89 8.34
C MET A 245 11.96 8.01 9.06
N VAL A 246 11.27 9.10 9.42
CA VAL A 246 11.85 10.25 10.14
C VAL A 246 11.24 10.35 11.54
N CYS A 247 12.06 10.20 12.58
CA CYS A 247 11.67 10.40 13.98
C CYS A 247 12.86 10.81 14.85
N LEU A 248 12.60 11.31 16.07
CA LEU A 248 13.67 11.66 17.02
C LEU A 248 14.37 10.41 17.60
N ASP A 249 13.58 9.42 18.03
CA ASP A 249 14.07 8.17 18.60
C ASP A 249 13.09 7.04 18.29
N MET A 250 13.63 5.83 18.21
CA MET A 250 12.84 4.62 18.00
C MET A 250 13.09 3.53 19.05
N GLU A 251 12.02 3.02 19.65
CA GLU A 251 12.02 1.79 20.45
C GLU A 251 11.22 0.69 19.73
N ILE A 252 11.84 -0.45 19.45
CA ILE A 252 11.17 -1.62 18.87
C ILE A 252 11.17 -2.76 19.87
N SER A 253 9.97 -3.26 20.19
CA SER A 253 9.76 -4.42 21.05
C SER A 253 8.90 -5.44 20.32
N ALA A 254 9.54 -6.33 19.58
CA ALA A 254 8.88 -7.33 18.74
C ALA A 254 9.49 -8.72 19.00
N PRO A 255 9.00 -9.44 20.04
CA PRO A 255 9.62 -10.68 20.50
C PRO A 255 9.46 -11.86 19.55
N ARG A 256 8.66 -11.76 18.48
CA ARG A 256 8.48 -12.83 17.48
C ARG A 256 9.01 -12.45 16.09
N LEU A 257 9.68 -11.30 15.98
CA LEU A 257 10.13 -10.76 14.71
C LEU A 257 11.16 -11.68 14.07
N LYS A 258 10.91 -12.06 12.81
CA LYS A 258 11.78 -12.91 12.01
C LYS A 258 12.49 -12.15 10.89
N SER A 259 11.83 -11.16 10.30
CA SER A 259 12.37 -10.34 9.22
C SER A 259 12.35 -8.87 9.62
N LEU A 260 13.48 -8.19 9.47
CA LEU A 260 13.62 -6.75 9.63
C LEU A 260 14.28 -6.17 8.38
N SER A 261 13.62 -5.23 7.73
CA SER A 261 14.17 -4.50 6.58
C SER A 261 14.28 -3.01 6.92
N LEU A 262 15.45 -2.43 6.68
CA LEU A 262 15.81 -1.05 6.99
C LEU A 262 16.32 -0.39 5.71
N LEU A 263 15.47 0.41 5.07
CA LEU A 263 15.76 1.21 3.88
C LEU A 263 15.83 2.68 4.30
N GLN A 264 16.91 3.09 4.95
CA GLN A 264 16.98 4.42 5.59
C GLN A 264 18.39 4.98 5.51
N GLU A 265 18.53 6.29 5.65
CA GLU A 265 19.84 6.89 5.91
C GLU A 265 20.35 6.41 7.28
N LEU A 266 21.66 6.19 7.38
CA LEU A 266 22.28 5.60 8.56
C LEU A 266 22.13 6.48 9.81
N GLU A 267 21.96 7.79 9.64
CA GLU A 267 21.77 8.73 10.74
C GLU A 267 20.43 8.56 11.47
N TYR A 268 19.38 8.13 10.77
CA TYR A 268 18.05 7.89 11.36
C TYR A 268 17.91 6.51 12.02
N LEU A 269 18.90 5.62 11.85
CA LEU A 269 18.91 4.28 12.45
C LEU A 269 19.40 4.27 13.91
N GLN A 270 18.97 5.26 14.70
CA GLN A 270 19.26 5.34 16.13
C GLN A 270 18.12 4.70 16.93
N PHE A 271 18.40 3.51 17.46
CA PHE A 271 17.46 2.80 18.33
C PHE A 271 17.82 3.06 19.79
N THR A 272 16.90 3.67 20.55
CA THR A 272 17.05 3.74 22.01
C THR A 272 17.01 2.34 22.63
N LYS A 273 16.17 1.47 22.04
CA LYS A 273 16.04 0.07 22.46
C LYS A 273 15.50 -0.79 21.33
N LEU A 274 16.20 -1.88 21.05
CA LEU A 274 15.82 -2.86 20.03
C LEU A 274 15.77 -4.27 20.64
N SER A 275 14.56 -4.76 20.90
CA SER A 275 14.31 -6.07 21.50
C SER A 275 13.73 -7.06 20.48
N VAL A 276 14.63 -7.72 19.74
CA VAL A 276 14.31 -8.66 18.64
C VAL A 276 15.10 -9.98 18.78
N PRO A 277 14.77 -10.83 19.78
CA PRO A 277 15.60 -11.99 20.14
C PRO A 277 15.64 -13.11 19.10
N PHE A 278 14.60 -13.27 18.26
CA PHE A 278 14.46 -14.39 17.31
C PHE A 278 14.58 -13.96 15.84
N LEU A 279 15.36 -12.90 15.59
CA LEU A 279 15.55 -12.36 14.26
C LEU A 279 16.29 -13.36 13.35
N ASP A 280 15.67 -13.73 12.23
CA ASP A 280 16.22 -14.67 11.26
C ASP A 280 16.91 -13.91 10.13
N HIS A 281 16.22 -12.96 9.50
CA HIS A 281 16.70 -12.19 8.36
C HIS A 281 16.70 -10.69 8.67
N VAL A 282 17.81 -10.04 8.33
CA VAL A 282 17.96 -8.59 8.38
C VAL A 282 18.40 -8.12 7.00
N ASP A 283 17.71 -7.12 6.46
CA ASP A 283 18.09 -6.41 5.26
C ASP A 283 18.34 -4.95 5.60
N ILE A 284 19.53 -4.45 5.29
CA ILE A 284 19.96 -3.07 5.55
C ILE A 284 20.37 -2.49 4.20
N GLN A 285 19.53 -1.63 3.66
CA GLN A 285 19.79 -0.92 2.42
C GLN A 285 19.89 0.56 2.76
N ALA A 286 21.06 0.98 3.21
CA ALA A 286 21.26 2.39 3.51
C ALA A 286 21.23 3.22 2.22
N THR A 287 20.65 4.41 2.30
CA THR A 287 20.64 5.41 1.23
C THR A 287 21.56 6.58 1.59
N ASP A 288 22.07 7.24 0.55
CA ASP A 288 22.85 8.48 0.62
C ASP A 288 22.02 9.55 -0.10
N MET A 289 21.15 10.24 0.64
CA MET A 289 20.28 11.29 0.08
C MET A 289 20.72 12.69 0.53
N ASN A 290 21.82 12.79 1.28
CA ASN A 290 22.40 14.05 1.73
C ASN A 290 23.14 14.78 0.60
N PHE A 291 22.40 15.31 -0.35
CA PHE A 291 22.94 16.19 -1.40
C PHE A 291 23.40 17.58 -0.86
N PHE A 292 23.12 17.92 0.41
CA PHE A 292 23.25 19.30 0.93
C PHE A 292 24.11 19.51 2.18
N LEU A 293 24.53 18.47 2.91
CA LEU A 293 25.34 18.62 4.14
C LEU A 293 26.51 17.61 4.14
N GLU A 294 27.69 18.07 4.55
CA GLU A 294 28.83 17.18 4.84
C GLU A 294 28.44 16.28 6.01
N GLU A 295 28.20 14.99 5.74
CA GLU A 295 27.90 14.02 6.79
C GLU A 295 29.07 13.93 7.78
N ASP A 296 28.77 13.93 9.08
CA ASP A 296 29.75 13.56 10.09
C ASP A 296 29.99 12.05 10.00
N GLU A 297 31.02 11.65 9.26
CA GLU A 297 31.44 10.26 9.09
C GLU A 297 31.59 9.51 10.43
N GLU A 298 31.92 10.22 11.53
CA GLU A 298 32.01 9.63 12.85
C GLU A 298 30.64 9.26 13.43
N CYS A 299 29.63 10.10 13.19
CA CYS A 299 28.24 9.83 13.57
C CYS A 299 27.71 8.60 12.84
N VAL A 300 27.85 8.56 11.51
CA VAL A 300 27.41 7.44 10.66
C VAL A 300 28.06 6.13 11.11
N ARG A 301 29.36 6.15 11.40
CA ARG A 301 30.11 4.99 11.92
C ARG A 301 29.56 4.51 13.25
N LYS A 302 29.32 5.41 14.21
CA LYS A 302 28.77 5.05 15.53
C LYS A 302 27.38 4.45 15.43
N SER A 303 26.52 5.02 14.58
CA SER A 303 25.16 4.51 14.33
C SER A 303 25.19 3.09 13.77
N LEU A 304 26.02 2.82 12.75
CA LEU A 304 26.11 1.50 12.14
C LEU A 304 26.62 0.42 13.10
N ILE A 305 27.64 0.73 13.91
CA ILE A 305 28.17 -0.22 14.90
C ILE A 305 27.16 -0.48 16.02
N SER A 306 26.50 0.57 16.51
CA SER A 306 25.41 0.45 17.48
C SER A 306 24.27 -0.43 16.94
N LEU A 307 23.89 -0.24 15.68
CA LEU A 307 22.90 -1.05 14.99
C LEU A 307 23.31 -2.52 14.95
N PHE A 308 24.54 -2.84 14.54
CA PHE A 308 25.02 -4.23 14.49
C PHE A 308 25.06 -4.89 15.87
N GLN A 309 25.42 -4.15 16.93
CA GLN A 309 25.36 -4.66 18.31
C GLN A 309 23.93 -5.04 18.72
N ASN A 310 22.95 -4.25 18.31
CA ASN A 310 21.53 -4.52 18.55
C ASN A 310 20.99 -5.71 17.74
N LEU A 311 21.64 -6.08 16.62
CA LEU A 311 21.22 -7.13 15.70
C LEU A 311 22.01 -8.46 15.85
N LYS A 312 22.73 -8.64 16.95
CA LYS A 312 23.60 -9.80 17.24
C LYS A 312 23.03 -11.21 17.03
N ASN A 313 21.70 -11.34 17.05
CA ASN A 313 20.99 -12.62 16.94
C ASN A 313 20.61 -13.00 15.50
N ALA A 314 20.85 -12.12 14.52
CA ALA A 314 20.52 -12.34 13.11
C ALA A 314 21.21 -13.58 12.53
N VAL A 315 20.47 -14.34 11.72
CA VAL A 315 20.97 -15.55 11.03
C VAL A 315 21.41 -15.24 9.61
N SER A 316 20.72 -14.31 8.94
CA SER A 316 21.04 -13.82 7.61
C SER A 316 21.08 -12.30 7.63
N LEU A 317 22.12 -11.73 7.03
CA LEU A 317 22.28 -10.29 6.86
C LEU A 317 22.40 -9.96 5.37
N SER A 318 21.62 -9.00 4.89
CA SER A 318 21.73 -8.43 3.54
C SER A 318 22.14 -6.96 3.69
N LEU A 319 23.16 -6.55 2.94
CA LEU A 319 23.75 -5.22 2.99
C LEU A 319 23.72 -4.59 1.59
N GLY A 320 23.12 -3.41 1.49
CA GLY A 320 23.09 -2.61 0.27
C GLY A 320 24.44 -1.95 -0.05
N HIS A 321 24.53 -1.44 -1.28
CA HIS A 321 25.76 -0.85 -1.84
C HIS A 321 26.37 0.24 -0.96
N TYR A 322 25.56 1.19 -0.50
CA TYR A 322 26.06 2.28 0.35
C TYR A 322 26.57 1.77 1.71
N THR A 323 25.84 0.83 2.33
CA THR A 323 26.25 0.22 3.60
C THR A 323 27.61 -0.49 3.47
N VAL A 324 27.83 -1.20 2.36
CA VAL A 324 29.11 -1.88 2.10
C VAL A 324 30.24 -0.88 1.82
N LYS A 325 29.95 0.22 1.12
CA LYS A 325 30.91 1.32 0.91
C LYS A 325 31.36 1.92 2.25
N VAL A 326 30.41 2.29 3.11
CA VAL A 326 30.70 2.84 4.45
C VAL A 326 31.52 1.86 5.30
N LEU A 327 31.23 0.56 5.23
CA LEU A 327 32.04 -0.47 5.89
C LEU A 327 33.47 -0.57 5.34
N SER A 328 33.62 -0.37 4.02
CA SER A 328 34.92 -0.41 3.35
C SER A 328 35.80 0.77 3.77
N ASP A 329 35.20 1.95 3.91
CA ASP A 329 35.88 3.18 4.33
C ASP A 329 36.35 3.12 5.79
N MET A 330 35.70 2.30 6.64
CA MET A 330 36.10 2.07 8.05
C MET A 330 36.92 0.79 8.28
N SER A 331 37.53 0.23 7.23
CA SER A 331 38.24 -1.05 7.30
C SER A 331 39.28 -1.18 8.42
N GLU A 332 40.12 -0.15 8.64
CA GLU A 332 41.12 -0.14 9.71
C GLU A 332 40.50 -0.22 11.12
N PHE A 333 39.32 0.38 11.30
CA PHE A 333 38.59 0.36 12.56
C PHE A 333 37.94 -1.01 12.82
N LEU A 334 37.37 -1.65 11.78
CA LEU A 334 36.75 -2.98 11.87
C LEU A 334 37.77 -4.08 12.22
N GLU A 335 39.05 -3.90 11.91
CA GLU A 335 40.10 -4.84 12.32
C GLU A 335 40.25 -4.94 13.85
N GLN A 336 39.93 -3.88 14.57
CA GLN A 336 40.08 -3.85 16.03
C GLN A 336 38.78 -4.23 16.76
N GLN A 337 37.64 -4.22 16.07
CA GLN A 337 36.35 -4.53 16.65
C GLN A 337 36.01 -6.03 16.57
N PRO A 338 35.36 -6.60 17.61
CA PRO A 338 34.75 -7.92 17.53
C PRO A 338 33.48 -7.87 16.67
N SER A 339 33.13 -9.02 16.09
CA SER A 339 31.84 -9.16 15.39
C SER A 339 30.73 -9.32 16.42
N PRO A 340 29.66 -8.50 16.39
CA PRO A 340 28.56 -8.67 17.34
C PRO A 340 27.69 -9.88 17.01
N PHE A 341 27.81 -10.47 15.82
CA PHE A 341 26.91 -11.51 15.35
C PHE A 341 27.33 -12.90 15.82
N THR A 342 26.46 -13.54 16.58
CA THR A 342 26.74 -14.85 17.19
C THR A 342 26.12 -16.04 16.44
N ARG A 343 25.12 -15.78 15.58
CA ARG A 343 24.31 -16.79 14.87
C ARG A 343 24.33 -16.68 13.35
N LEU A 344 25.20 -15.83 12.80
CA LEU A 344 25.21 -15.48 11.40
C LEU A 344 25.67 -16.64 10.51
N ASN A 345 24.82 -17.05 9.57
CA ASN A 345 25.04 -18.15 8.63
C ASN A 345 25.12 -17.68 7.17
N SER A 346 24.58 -16.51 6.85
CA SER A 346 24.58 -15.97 5.48
C SER A 346 24.77 -14.46 5.52
N VAL A 347 25.63 -13.94 4.65
CA VAL A 347 25.81 -12.51 4.43
C VAL A 347 25.71 -12.25 2.93
N ILE A 348 24.75 -11.44 2.53
CA ILE A 348 24.57 -10.99 1.15
C ILE A 348 25.07 -9.55 1.10
N MET A 349 25.98 -9.26 0.17
CA MET A 349 26.51 -7.92 -0.04
C MET A 349 26.30 -7.54 -1.49
N VAL A 350 25.57 -6.45 -1.71
CA VAL A 350 25.39 -5.86 -3.04
C VAL A 350 26.47 -4.78 -3.21
N ALA A 351 27.54 -5.05 -3.93
CA ALA A 351 28.66 -4.10 -4.10
C ALA A 351 29.56 -4.47 -5.29
N ASP A 352 30.17 -3.46 -5.92
CA ASP A 352 31.16 -3.67 -6.99
C ASP A 352 32.42 -4.40 -6.49
N SER A 353 32.85 -4.08 -5.28
CA SER A 353 33.98 -4.75 -4.62
C SER A 353 33.83 -4.70 -3.11
N VAL A 354 34.26 -5.76 -2.42
CA VAL A 354 34.22 -5.86 -0.95
C VAL A 354 35.62 -6.13 -0.41
N PRO A 355 36.18 -5.26 0.44
CA PRO A 355 37.48 -5.49 1.06
C PRO A 355 37.49 -6.74 1.93
N TYR A 356 38.62 -7.44 1.94
CA TYR A 356 38.79 -8.64 2.77
C TYR A 356 38.63 -8.36 4.27
N THR A 357 38.95 -7.14 4.71
CA THR A 357 38.77 -6.66 6.08
C THR A 357 37.30 -6.68 6.52
N VAL A 358 36.38 -6.25 5.65
CA VAL A 358 34.93 -6.30 5.88
C VAL A 358 34.44 -7.75 5.97
N ILE A 359 34.90 -8.62 5.07
CA ILE A 359 34.57 -10.05 5.12
C ILE A 359 35.08 -10.67 6.43
N ASN A 360 36.32 -10.36 6.81
CA ASN A 360 36.95 -10.89 8.02
C ASN A 360 36.22 -10.41 9.29
N TYR A 361 35.71 -9.18 9.30
CA TYR A 361 34.89 -8.66 10.40
C TYR A 361 33.67 -9.54 10.70
N PHE A 362 32.95 -10.02 9.68
CA PHE A 362 31.82 -10.93 9.88
C PHE A 362 32.23 -12.38 10.18
N LEU A 363 33.49 -12.76 9.93
CA LEU A 363 34.00 -14.10 10.20
C LEU A 363 34.49 -14.29 11.66
N LYS A 364 34.98 -13.22 12.31
CA LYS A 364 35.72 -13.26 13.59
C LYS A 364 35.05 -14.02 14.74
N GLU A 365 33.72 -14.00 14.87
CA GLU A 365 33.00 -14.68 15.99
C GLU A 365 32.02 -15.77 15.55
N SER A 366 32.02 -16.16 14.26
CA SER A 366 31.09 -17.17 13.73
C SER A 366 31.42 -18.60 14.20
N ALA A 367 31.08 -18.92 15.45
CA ALA A 367 31.47 -20.16 16.12
C ALA A 367 30.69 -21.42 15.65
N SER A 368 29.60 -21.28 14.88
CA SER A 368 28.72 -22.41 14.52
C SER A 368 28.71 -22.78 13.04
N MET A 369 28.93 -21.83 12.13
CA MET A 369 29.09 -22.04 10.69
C MET A 369 29.78 -20.82 10.08
N LYS A 370 30.72 -21.01 9.14
CA LYS A 370 31.26 -19.87 8.39
C LYS A 370 30.13 -19.29 7.51
N PRO A 371 29.80 -18.00 7.62
CA PRO A 371 28.76 -17.40 6.80
C PRO A 371 29.04 -17.60 5.31
N LYS A 372 28.01 -17.94 4.56
CA LYS A 372 28.07 -17.93 3.09
C LYS A 372 27.98 -16.49 2.61
N PHE A 373 28.93 -16.08 1.78
CA PHE A 373 28.93 -14.76 1.15
C PHE A 373 28.35 -14.86 -0.25
N VAL A 374 27.34 -14.05 -0.53
CA VAL A 374 26.79 -13.86 -1.89
C VAL A 374 27.04 -12.42 -2.28
N PHE A 375 27.76 -12.23 -3.38
CA PHE A 375 27.98 -10.93 -3.99
C PHE A 375 27.00 -10.82 -5.17
N VAL A 376 26.14 -9.81 -5.13
CA VAL A 376 25.10 -9.56 -6.15
C VAL A 376 25.41 -8.30 -6.92
#